data_AF-A0A517PEG1-F1
#
_entry.id   AF-A0A517PEG1-F1
#
_cell.length_a   1.000
_cell.length_b   1.000
_cell.length_c   1.000
_cell.angle_alpha   90.00
_cell.angle_beta   90.00
_cell.angle_gamma   90.00
#
_symmetry.space_group_name_H-M   'P 1'
#
loop_
_entity.id
_entity.type
_entity.pdbx_description
1 polymer ?
#
loop_
_entity_poly.entity_id
_entity_poly.type
_entity_poly.pdbx_seq_one_letter_code
_entity_poly.pdbx_strand_id
1 'polypeptide(L)'
;MGAATIRTAADFDWDHDVAPDGTPLAARLIDAPQWMPGLAPRSDEENLAPLVRRLAALCDRRGVPAFAPSARENGITEPLRQLADAAPHGPFAQLLAALPPDRTRRLNFPQWTVDDAPGFLSDPAAVGLLRTGWERTADAVALAWPDGQMSIELRAKGRRLFSGDWGVTVSIAGETLDLSAGWSCVCHHADDDGGFFELQWSGTCGAGPVRVERQAFLSREGGFATLSDAVRLTGPDAAPDATVEHAMTLPVAAGLSAGVAPETREARLFGGRKNWQRGRLFPLAVPQYPGDLEPGSIETTDATLTVRHRSLGGLVSPVAIDWNRWREEAPAEWRTLTVTENRRRLGAAHAGAHRLRIGRKHHLFLYRRTDDSPAPRAALGHHHSWETLIARFSRKGEVSPLLRV
;
A
#
# COMPACT_ATOMS: atom_id res chain seq x y z
N MET A 1 6.90 16.59 48.25
CA MET A 1 6.98 16.30 46.80
C MET A 1 6.59 14.84 46.61
N GLY A 2 5.32 14.58 46.32
CA GLY A 2 4.81 13.21 46.09
C GLY A 2 5.16 12.75 44.68
N ALA A 3 5.65 11.53 44.56
CA ALA A 3 5.86 10.87 43.28
C ALA A 3 4.52 10.72 42.56
N ALA A 4 4.40 11.27 41.36
CA ALA A 4 3.24 11.07 40.51
C ALA A 4 3.24 9.61 40.05
N THR A 5 2.28 8.82 40.54
CA THR A 5 2.03 7.46 40.07
C THR A 5 1.63 7.51 38.60
N ILE A 6 2.42 6.87 37.74
CA ILE A 6 2.18 6.78 36.30
C ILE A 6 0.97 5.86 36.10
N ARG A 7 -0.15 6.40 35.59
CA ARG A 7 -1.29 5.59 35.15
C ARG A 7 -0.95 4.89 33.84
N THR A 8 -1.28 3.61 33.77
CA THR A 8 -1.27 2.78 32.57
C THR A 8 -2.68 2.78 31.95
N ALA A 9 -2.82 2.34 30.69
CA ALA A 9 -4.13 2.23 30.04
C ALA A 9 -5.09 1.23 30.74
N ALA A 10 -4.59 0.42 31.67
CA ALA A 10 -5.37 -0.47 32.52
C ALA A 10 -6.01 0.23 33.73
N ASP A 11 -5.67 1.51 33.99
CA ASP A 11 -6.17 2.30 35.13
C ASP A 11 -7.36 3.22 34.75
N PHE A 12 -8.01 2.95 33.62
CA PHE A 12 -9.12 3.75 33.08
C PHE A 12 -10.45 3.06 33.31
N ASP A 13 -11.44 3.81 33.80
CA ASP A 13 -12.83 3.37 33.94
C ASP A 13 -13.60 3.79 32.69
N TRP A 14 -13.47 2.96 31.65
CA TRP A 14 -13.97 3.22 30.30
C TRP A 14 -15.49 3.39 30.21
N ASP A 15 -16.22 2.93 31.23
CA ASP A 15 -17.67 3.08 31.34
C ASP A 15 -18.09 4.43 31.94
N HIS A 16 -17.17 5.13 32.61
CA HIS A 16 -17.49 6.32 33.42
C HIS A 16 -16.97 7.63 32.81
N ASP A 17 -16.03 7.58 31.87
CA ASP A 17 -15.58 8.75 31.12
C ASP A 17 -16.51 9.06 29.93
N VAL A 18 -17.16 10.22 30.01
CA VAL A 18 -18.22 10.66 29.08
C VAL A 18 -17.80 11.86 28.24
N ALA A 19 -18.23 11.85 26.98
CA ALA A 19 -18.13 13.00 26.08
C ALA A 19 -18.95 14.21 26.62
N PRO A 20 -18.77 15.42 26.06
CA PRO A 20 -19.49 16.62 26.53
C PRO A 20 -21.01 16.54 26.46
N ASP A 21 -21.55 15.56 25.72
CA ASP A 21 -22.98 15.26 25.60
C ASP A 21 -23.45 14.10 26.49
N GLY A 22 -22.59 13.58 27.37
CA GLY A 22 -22.91 12.51 28.31
C GLY A 22 -22.81 11.09 27.74
N THR A 23 -22.39 10.92 26.48
CA THR A 23 -22.20 9.59 25.88
C THR A 23 -20.88 8.97 26.35
N PRO A 24 -20.85 7.70 26.80
CA PRO A 24 -19.59 7.02 27.12
C PRO A 24 -18.60 7.07 25.96
N LEU A 25 -17.34 7.40 26.24
CA LEU A 25 -16.28 7.47 25.23
C LEU A 25 -16.09 6.14 24.51
N ALA A 26 -16.20 5.02 25.23
CA ALA A 26 -16.15 3.67 24.66
C ALA A 26 -17.22 3.46 23.58
N ALA A 27 -18.47 3.82 23.85
CA ALA A 27 -19.58 3.71 22.89
C ALA A 27 -19.31 4.53 21.62
N ARG A 28 -18.74 5.74 21.74
CA ARG A 28 -18.35 6.55 20.56
C ARG A 28 -17.22 5.95 19.74
N LEU A 29 -16.27 5.27 20.37
CA LEU A 29 -15.15 4.61 19.68
C LEU A 29 -15.57 3.29 19.03
N ILE A 30 -16.54 2.60 19.63
CA ILE A 30 -17.16 1.38 19.09
C ILE A 30 -18.07 1.71 17.90
N ASP A 31 -18.80 2.84 17.95
CA ASP A 31 -19.63 3.33 16.85
C ASP A 31 -18.84 4.10 15.78
N ALA A 32 -17.65 4.61 16.09
CA ALA A 32 -16.81 5.36 15.15
C ALA A 32 -16.43 4.60 13.86
N PRO A 33 -16.09 3.29 13.89
CA PRO A 33 -15.80 2.51 12.70
C PRO A 33 -17.06 1.89 12.05
N GLN A 34 -18.22 2.55 12.06
CA GLN A 34 -19.36 2.14 11.22
C GLN A 34 -19.01 1.95 9.72
N TRP A 35 -17.89 2.53 9.27
CA TRP A 35 -17.33 2.40 7.92
C TRP A 35 -16.27 1.29 7.78
N MET A 36 -15.89 0.59 8.87
CA MET A 36 -15.01 -0.59 8.88
C MET A 36 -15.46 -1.59 9.97
N PRO A 37 -16.44 -2.44 9.65
CA PRO A 37 -16.88 -3.52 10.54
C PRO A 37 -15.69 -4.41 10.96
N GLY A 38 -15.59 -4.77 12.23
CA GLY A 38 -14.55 -5.67 12.74
C GLY A 38 -13.29 -4.99 13.29
N LEU A 39 -13.14 -3.66 13.16
CA LEU A 39 -12.07 -2.93 13.84
C LEU A 39 -12.32 -2.78 15.35
N ALA A 40 -13.60 -2.75 15.74
CA ALA A 40 -14.05 -2.62 17.13
C ALA A 40 -13.81 -3.91 17.95
N PRO A 41 -13.58 -3.77 19.27
CA PRO A 41 -13.47 -4.91 20.19
C PRO A 41 -14.76 -5.75 20.19
N ARG A 42 -14.63 -7.04 20.52
CA ARG A 42 -15.75 -7.99 20.51
C ARG A 42 -16.59 -7.94 21.79
N SER A 43 -16.11 -7.27 22.83
CA SER A 43 -16.84 -7.00 24.08
C SER A 43 -16.38 -5.68 24.70
N ASP A 44 -17.25 -5.09 25.53
CA ASP A 44 -16.96 -3.84 26.28
C ASP A 44 -15.83 -4.02 27.31
N GLU A 45 -15.50 -5.27 27.67
CA GLU A 45 -14.41 -5.63 28.60
C GLU A 45 -13.02 -5.73 27.93
N GLU A 46 -12.92 -5.70 26.58
CA GLU A 46 -11.63 -5.76 25.89
C GLU A 46 -10.87 -4.43 26.01
N ASN A 47 -9.57 -4.52 26.33
CA ASN A 47 -8.67 -3.37 26.41
C ASN A 47 -8.80 -2.48 25.16
N LEU A 48 -9.24 -1.23 25.33
CA LEU A 48 -9.46 -0.28 24.24
C LEU A 48 -8.16 0.32 23.67
N ALA A 49 -7.01 0.18 24.36
CA ALA A 49 -5.76 0.79 23.92
C ALA A 49 -5.30 0.37 22.50
N PRO A 50 -5.39 -0.91 22.08
CA PRO A 50 -5.08 -1.31 20.71
C PRO A 50 -6.02 -0.69 19.67
N LEU A 51 -7.31 -0.54 19.99
CA LEU A 51 -8.28 0.14 19.11
C LEU A 51 -7.88 1.60 18.90
N VAL A 52 -7.62 2.32 20.00
CA VAL A 52 -7.19 3.74 19.94
C VAL A 52 -5.90 3.88 19.15
N ARG A 53 -4.93 2.96 19.36
CA ARG A 53 -3.68 2.93 18.59
C ARG A 53 -3.92 2.78 17.09
N ARG A 54 -4.77 1.84 16.69
CA ARG A 54 -5.13 1.61 15.28
C ARG A 54 -5.86 2.81 14.67
N LEU A 55 -6.86 3.36 15.36
CA LEU A 55 -7.62 4.53 14.92
C LEU A 55 -6.71 5.75 14.74
N ALA A 56 -5.81 6.01 15.69
CA ALA A 56 -4.83 7.08 15.58
C ALA A 56 -3.86 6.85 14.42
N ALA A 57 -3.37 5.62 14.22
CA ALA A 57 -2.46 5.29 13.13
C ALA A 57 -3.11 5.47 11.74
N LEU A 58 -4.42 5.23 11.62
CA LEU A 58 -5.20 5.49 10.42
C LEU A 58 -5.41 6.99 10.15
N CYS A 59 -5.27 7.84 11.15
CA CYS A 59 -5.50 9.27 11.01
C CYS A 59 -4.40 9.98 10.19
N ASP A 60 -4.83 10.92 9.37
CA ASP A 60 -3.95 11.81 8.63
C ASP A 60 -3.46 12.97 9.53
N ARG A 61 -2.75 13.92 8.93
CA ARG A 61 -2.28 15.09 9.67
C ARG A 61 -3.42 15.94 10.24
N ARG A 62 -4.67 15.81 9.80
CA ARG A 62 -5.83 16.56 10.32
C ARG A 62 -6.65 15.76 11.32
N GLY A 63 -6.27 14.51 11.62
CA GLY A 63 -7.08 13.62 12.44
C GLY A 63 -8.17 12.89 11.65
N VAL A 64 -8.12 12.91 10.32
CA VAL A 64 -9.10 12.23 9.47
C VAL A 64 -8.62 10.80 9.21
N PRO A 65 -9.39 9.76 9.58
CA PRO A 65 -9.02 8.38 9.28
C PRO A 65 -8.89 8.11 7.78
N ALA A 66 -8.16 7.05 7.43
CA ALA A 66 -8.16 6.54 6.06
C ALA A 66 -9.58 6.12 5.66
N PHE A 67 -9.93 6.23 4.38
CA PHE A 67 -11.26 5.89 3.82
C PHE A 67 -12.43 6.77 4.30
N ALA A 68 -12.25 7.56 5.35
CA ALA A 68 -13.27 8.52 5.77
C ALA A 68 -13.49 9.59 4.68
N PRO A 69 -14.76 9.86 4.31
CA PRO A 69 -15.08 10.96 3.41
C PRO A 69 -14.63 12.28 4.05
N SER A 70 -14.08 13.17 3.23
CA SER A 70 -13.48 14.45 3.65
C SER A 70 -14.40 15.38 4.46
N ALA A 71 -15.71 15.11 4.51
CA ALA A 71 -16.70 15.89 5.27
C ALA A 71 -16.85 15.48 6.76
N ARG A 72 -16.20 14.41 7.23
CA ARG A 72 -16.29 13.94 8.64
C ARG A 72 -15.05 14.30 9.48
N GLU A 73 -14.48 15.50 9.27
CA GLU A 73 -13.27 15.98 9.95
C GLU A 73 -13.39 16.08 11.50
N ASN A 74 -14.59 16.03 12.07
CA ASN A 74 -14.82 16.36 13.49
C ASN A 74 -15.25 15.19 14.39
N GLY A 75 -15.62 14.02 13.84
CA GLY A 75 -16.29 12.97 14.62
C GLY A 75 -15.39 12.14 15.54
N ILE A 76 -14.15 11.89 15.13
CA ILE A 76 -13.23 10.94 15.81
C ILE A 76 -12.10 11.68 16.54
N THR A 77 -11.84 12.93 16.16
CA THR A 77 -10.77 13.76 16.70
C THR A 77 -10.98 14.12 18.16
N GLU A 78 -12.23 14.39 18.59
CA GLU A 78 -12.54 14.71 19.98
C GLU A 78 -12.44 13.49 20.91
N PRO A 79 -13.00 12.31 20.57
CA PRO A 79 -12.73 11.08 21.34
C PRO A 79 -11.24 10.74 21.42
N LEU A 80 -10.50 10.79 20.31
CA LEU A 80 -9.05 10.56 20.32
C LEU A 80 -8.30 11.60 21.17
N ARG A 81 -8.80 12.84 21.26
CA ARG A 81 -8.23 13.89 22.11
C ARG A 81 -8.38 13.56 23.59
N GLN A 82 -9.56 13.13 24.02
CA GLN A 82 -9.83 12.80 25.42
C GLN A 82 -8.97 11.60 25.89
N LEU A 83 -8.61 10.72 24.96
CA LEU A 83 -7.72 9.58 25.21
C LEU A 83 -6.23 9.95 25.17
N ALA A 84 -5.86 11.06 24.51
CA ALA A 84 -4.49 11.56 24.49
C ALA A 84 -4.00 11.94 25.90
N ASP A 85 -4.88 12.52 26.71
CA ASP A 85 -4.58 12.93 28.08
C ASP A 85 -4.42 11.72 29.03
N ALA A 86 -4.90 10.55 28.61
CA ALA A 86 -4.82 9.28 29.33
C ALA A 86 -3.68 8.35 28.86
N ALA A 87 -3.05 8.64 27.71
CA ALA A 87 -2.07 7.74 27.11
C ALA A 87 -0.69 7.83 27.80
N PRO A 88 -0.02 6.69 28.08
CA PRO A 88 1.32 6.68 28.67
C PRO A 88 2.37 7.28 27.71
N HIS A 89 3.46 7.82 28.26
CA HIS A 89 4.56 8.43 27.49
C HIS A 89 5.05 7.53 26.33
N GLY A 90 5.34 8.12 25.17
CA GLY A 90 5.89 7.38 24.01
C GLY A 90 5.48 7.99 22.66
N PRO A 91 5.93 7.41 21.52
CA PRO A 91 5.61 7.89 20.17
C PRO A 91 4.11 8.00 19.87
N PHE A 92 3.31 7.05 20.39
CA PHE A 92 1.86 7.02 20.25
C PHE A 92 1.17 8.18 20.99
N ALA A 93 1.51 8.42 22.26
CA ALA A 93 0.99 9.56 23.02
C ALA A 93 1.42 10.91 22.40
N GLN A 94 2.62 10.97 21.81
CA GLN A 94 3.03 12.13 21.05
C GLN A 94 2.16 12.35 19.80
N LEU A 95 1.84 11.31 19.02
CA LEU A 95 0.91 11.44 17.90
C LEU A 95 -0.46 11.94 18.38
N LEU A 96 -1.03 11.33 19.42
CA LEU A 96 -2.33 11.74 19.96
C LEU A 96 -2.33 13.22 20.39
N ALA A 97 -1.28 13.66 21.10
CA ALA A 97 -1.08 15.06 21.46
C ALA A 97 -0.87 16.00 20.25
N ALA A 98 -0.48 15.44 19.10
CA ALA A 98 -0.28 16.13 17.82
C ALA A 98 -1.54 16.21 16.95
N LEU A 99 -2.55 15.36 17.15
CA LEU A 99 -3.74 15.30 16.30
C LEU A 99 -4.57 16.62 16.25
N PRO A 100 -4.49 17.57 17.22
CA PRO A 100 -5.15 18.85 17.05
C PRO A 100 -4.58 19.66 15.86
N PRO A 101 -5.44 20.24 15.00
CA PRO A 101 -5.01 21.04 13.85
C PRO A 101 -4.20 22.29 14.24
N ASP A 102 -4.44 22.84 15.44
CA ASP A 102 -3.88 24.13 15.88
C ASP A 102 -2.50 24.04 16.55
N ARG A 103 -2.02 22.83 16.84
CA ARG A 103 -0.68 22.65 17.43
C ARG A 103 0.36 22.47 16.31
N THR A 104 1.07 23.54 16.00
CA THR A 104 2.23 23.58 15.08
C THR A 104 3.52 23.04 15.72
N ARG A 105 3.44 22.40 16.89
CA ARG A 105 4.62 21.95 17.63
C ARG A 105 5.35 20.89 16.82
N ARG A 106 6.61 21.15 16.47
CA ARG A 106 7.53 20.09 16.00
C ARG A 106 7.67 19.10 17.15
N LEU A 107 7.12 17.92 16.98
CA LEU A 107 7.30 16.83 17.92
C LEU A 107 8.53 16.04 17.48
N ASN A 108 9.41 15.78 18.44
CA ASN A 108 10.52 14.87 18.25
C ASN A 108 10.00 13.45 18.49
N PHE A 109 9.53 12.82 17.42
CA PHE A 109 9.17 11.42 17.46
C PHE A 109 10.44 10.61 17.78
N PRO A 110 10.47 9.84 18.88
CA PRO A 110 11.58 8.95 19.18
C PRO A 110 11.77 7.97 18.02
N GLN A 111 12.99 7.43 17.88
CA GLN A 111 13.16 6.20 17.11
C GLN A 111 12.24 5.13 17.71
N TRP A 112 11.51 4.43 16.84
CA TRP A 112 10.60 3.36 17.21
C TRP A 112 11.17 2.05 16.65
N THR A 113 10.95 0.94 17.37
CA THR A 113 11.34 -0.40 16.94
C THR A 113 10.23 -1.01 16.09
N VAL A 114 10.53 -2.05 15.31
CA VAL A 114 9.52 -2.77 14.52
C VAL A 114 8.33 -3.23 15.39
N ASP A 115 8.59 -3.63 16.65
CA ASP A 115 7.55 -4.03 17.61
C ASP A 115 6.58 -2.88 17.99
N ASP A 116 7.02 -1.63 17.80
CA ASP A 116 6.24 -0.42 18.03
C ASP A 116 5.80 0.30 16.75
N ALA A 117 5.91 -0.39 15.61
CA ALA A 117 5.54 0.16 14.31
C ALA A 117 4.09 0.68 14.31
N PRO A 118 3.83 1.79 13.60
CA PRO A 118 2.49 2.30 13.40
C PRO A 118 1.67 1.48 12.38
N GLY A 119 2.29 0.50 11.72
CA GLY A 119 1.59 -0.41 10.81
C GLY A 119 0.89 -1.54 11.57
N PHE A 120 -0.17 -2.08 10.98
CA PHE A 120 -0.91 -3.21 11.54
C PHE A 120 -1.68 -3.98 10.47
N LEU A 121 -2.07 -5.21 10.79
CA LEU A 121 -3.02 -6.02 10.05
C LEU A 121 -4.16 -6.42 10.98
N SER A 122 -5.39 -6.40 10.48
CA SER A 122 -6.56 -6.96 11.14
C SER A 122 -7.33 -7.80 10.13
N ASP A 123 -7.11 -9.11 10.16
CA ASP A 123 -7.85 -10.05 9.31
C ASP A 123 -9.36 -10.02 9.56
N PRO A 124 -9.85 -9.97 10.82
CA PRO A 124 -11.30 -9.89 11.07
C PRO A 124 -11.93 -8.62 10.51
N ALA A 125 -11.19 -7.50 10.49
CA ALA A 125 -11.66 -6.24 9.94
C ALA A 125 -11.39 -6.10 8.43
N ALA A 126 -10.69 -7.07 7.83
CA ALA A 126 -10.19 -7.00 6.46
C ALA A 126 -9.47 -5.66 6.17
N VAL A 127 -8.58 -5.22 7.08
CA VAL A 127 -7.87 -3.94 6.99
C VAL A 127 -6.39 -4.10 7.32
N GLY A 128 -5.55 -3.42 6.54
CA GLY A 128 -4.11 -3.34 6.75
C GLY A 128 -3.59 -1.91 6.61
N LEU A 129 -2.56 -1.58 7.38
CA LEU A 129 -1.85 -0.30 7.32
C LEU A 129 -0.34 -0.53 7.28
N LEU A 130 0.30 -0.06 6.20
CA LEU A 130 1.73 0.18 6.16
C LEU A 130 1.97 1.65 6.47
N ARG A 131 2.92 1.97 7.36
CA ARG A 131 3.22 3.36 7.71
C ARG A 131 4.68 3.55 8.09
N THR A 132 5.27 4.67 7.66
CA THR A 132 6.71 4.94 7.84
C THR A 132 7.08 5.55 9.18
N GLY A 133 6.10 5.86 10.03
CA GLY A 133 6.33 6.42 11.35
C GLY A 133 5.09 7.04 11.98
N TRP A 134 5.21 7.41 13.25
CA TRP A 134 4.11 8.01 14.03
C TRP A 134 3.89 9.49 13.70
N GLU A 135 4.77 10.11 12.91
CA GLU A 135 4.64 11.52 12.55
C GLU A 135 3.40 11.82 11.69
N ARG A 136 2.82 13.01 11.85
CA ARG A 136 1.64 13.47 11.08
C ARG A 136 1.86 13.46 9.58
N THR A 137 3.11 13.62 9.15
CA THR A 137 3.51 13.61 7.75
C THR A 137 4.10 12.28 7.32
N ALA A 138 3.86 11.19 8.06
CA ALA A 138 4.33 9.87 7.66
C ALA A 138 3.71 9.49 6.31
N ASP A 139 4.46 8.73 5.53
CA ASP A 139 3.91 8.05 4.38
C ASP A 139 3.12 6.84 4.86
N ALA A 140 2.01 6.52 4.20
CA ALA A 140 1.16 5.41 4.58
C ALA A 140 0.46 4.79 3.37
N VAL A 141 0.26 3.47 3.42
CA VAL A 141 -0.63 2.72 2.53
C VAL A 141 -1.63 2.00 3.42
N ALA A 142 -2.89 2.44 3.38
CA ALA A 142 -3.99 1.70 3.99
C ALA A 142 -4.71 0.88 2.91
N LEU A 143 -5.01 -0.38 3.23
CA LEU A 143 -5.82 -1.28 2.42
C LEU A 143 -7.03 -1.72 3.23
N ALA A 144 -8.17 -1.80 2.58
CA ALA A 144 -9.38 -2.41 3.13
C ALA A 144 -9.98 -3.34 2.07
N TRP A 145 -10.47 -4.50 2.47
CA TRP A 145 -11.11 -5.47 1.58
C TRP A 145 -12.36 -6.12 2.20
N PRO A 146 -13.24 -5.35 2.88
CA PRO A 146 -14.47 -5.90 3.42
C PRO A 146 -15.33 -6.43 2.28
N ASP A 147 -15.87 -7.64 2.47
CA ASP A 147 -16.75 -8.31 1.49
C ASP A 147 -16.17 -8.35 0.06
N GLY A 148 -14.84 -8.35 -0.05
CA GLY A 148 -14.07 -8.41 -1.29
C GLY A 148 -13.95 -7.12 -2.11
N GLN A 149 -14.55 -6.00 -1.66
CA GLN A 149 -14.33 -4.70 -2.27
C GLN A 149 -12.98 -4.11 -1.81
N MET A 150 -12.00 -4.09 -2.72
CA MET A 150 -10.66 -3.60 -2.43
C MET A 150 -10.60 -2.06 -2.49
N SER A 151 -10.27 -1.42 -1.38
CA SER A 151 -10.04 0.02 -1.26
C SER A 151 -8.58 0.30 -0.89
N ILE A 152 -8.06 1.42 -1.40
CA ILE A 152 -6.72 1.92 -1.09
C ILE A 152 -6.76 3.38 -0.64
N GLU A 153 -5.95 3.70 0.36
CA GLU A 153 -5.54 5.07 0.61
C GLU A 153 -4.02 5.16 0.71
N LEU A 154 -3.40 5.80 -0.29
CA LEU A 154 -1.98 6.10 -0.28
C LEU A 154 -1.76 7.55 0.14
N ARG A 155 -0.93 7.75 1.16
CA ARG A 155 -0.51 9.06 1.64
C ARG A 155 0.98 9.26 1.44
N ALA A 156 1.32 10.37 0.82
CA ALA A 156 2.68 10.89 0.72
C ALA A 156 2.80 12.16 1.54
N LYS A 157 3.70 12.17 2.52
CA LYS A 157 3.97 13.29 3.43
C LYS A 157 2.69 13.78 4.14
N GLY A 158 1.84 12.83 4.56
CA GLY A 158 0.54 13.10 5.17
C GLY A 158 -0.52 13.71 4.23
N ARG A 159 -0.35 13.59 2.90
CA ARG A 159 -1.35 14.02 1.90
C ARG A 159 -1.81 12.82 1.08
N ARG A 160 -3.12 12.68 0.86
CA ARG A 160 -3.69 11.62 0.00
C ARG A 160 -3.23 11.80 -1.45
N LEU A 161 -2.68 10.75 -2.03
CA LEU A 161 -2.40 10.62 -3.47
C LEU A 161 -3.49 9.77 -4.14
N PHE A 162 -3.85 8.66 -3.50
CA PHE A 162 -4.97 7.80 -3.90
C PHE A 162 -5.91 7.59 -2.73
N SER A 163 -7.22 7.54 -2.98
CA SER A 163 -8.24 7.32 -1.94
C SER A 163 -9.54 6.85 -2.61
N GLY A 164 -9.93 5.59 -2.38
CA GLY A 164 -11.14 4.98 -2.94
C GLY A 164 -10.92 3.53 -3.37
N ASP A 165 -11.72 3.07 -4.33
CA ASP A 165 -11.63 1.70 -4.85
C ASP A 165 -10.35 1.45 -5.65
N TRP A 166 -9.57 0.45 -5.24
CA TRP A 166 -8.47 -0.08 -6.04
C TRP A 166 -9.02 -1.13 -7.00
N GLY A 167 -9.46 -0.71 -8.18
CA GLY A 167 -10.06 -1.59 -9.16
C GLY A 167 -9.08 -2.59 -9.77
N VAL A 168 -9.53 -3.82 -10.00
CA VAL A 168 -8.85 -4.84 -10.81
C VAL A 168 -9.85 -5.49 -11.75
N THR A 169 -9.43 -5.74 -12.98
CA THR A 169 -10.15 -6.60 -13.92
C THR A 169 -9.15 -7.56 -14.52
N VAL A 170 -9.50 -8.84 -14.53
CA VAL A 170 -8.69 -9.90 -15.13
C VAL A 170 -9.58 -10.71 -16.05
N SER A 171 -9.13 -10.89 -17.29
CA SER A 171 -9.76 -11.77 -18.26
C SER A 171 -8.75 -12.79 -18.75
N ILE A 172 -9.12 -14.07 -18.76
CA ILE A 172 -8.27 -15.18 -19.19
C ILE A 172 -8.95 -15.91 -20.32
N ALA A 173 -8.28 -16.01 -21.47
CA ALA A 173 -8.85 -16.56 -22.71
C ALA A 173 -10.21 -15.94 -23.09
N GLY A 174 -10.41 -14.65 -22.75
CA GLY A 174 -11.66 -13.91 -22.98
C GLY A 174 -12.72 -14.04 -21.88
N GLU A 175 -12.54 -14.94 -20.91
CA GLU A 175 -13.42 -15.07 -19.74
C GLU A 175 -13.00 -14.09 -18.64
N THR A 176 -13.89 -13.19 -18.23
CA THR A 176 -13.61 -12.23 -17.14
C THR A 176 -13.89 -12.88 -15.78
N LEU A 177 -12.91 -12.81 -14.89
CA LEU A 177 -13.03 -13.37 -13.54
C LEU A 177 -13.92 -12.50 -12.66
N ASP A 178 -14.75 -13.12 -11.83
CA ASP A 178 -15.47 -12.45 -10.75
C ASP A 178 -14.57 -12.40 -9.50
N LEU A 179 -14.01 -11.22 -9.26
CA LEU A 179 -13.07 -10.96 -8.15
C LEU A 179 -13.75 -10.23 -6.98
N SER A 180 -15.08 -10.31 -6.89
CA SER A 180 -15.89 -9.57 -5.92
C SER A 180 -15.79 -10.05 -4.48
N ALA A 181 -15.31 -11.28 -4.22
CA ALA A 181 -15.18 -11.87 -2.89
C ALA A 181 -14.00 -12.85 -2.82
N GLY A 182 -13.60 -13.28 -1.61
CA GLY A 182 -12.60 -14.34 -1.43
C GLY A 182 -11.14 -13.88 -1.34
N TRP A 183 -10.91 -12.57 -1.16
CA TRP A 183 -9.58 -12.03 -0.87
C TRP A 183 -9.16 -12.33 0.56
N SER A 184 -7.92 -12.77 0.74
CA SER A 184 -7.29 -12.90 2.06
C SER A 184 -5.87 -12.33 2.04
N CYS A 185 -5.43 -11.78 3.16
CA CYS A 185 -4.03 -11.38 3.34
C CYS A 185 -3.20 -12.65 3.58
N VAL A 186 -2.27 -12.96 2.68
CA VAL A 186 -1.39 -14.15 2.77
C VAL A 186 0.02 -13.80 3.26
N CYS A 187 0.41 -12.53 3.16
CA CYS A 187 1.67 -12.04 3.69
C CYS A 187 1.52 -10.62 4.23
N HIS A 188 2.01 -10.39 5.45
CA HIS A 188 2.27 -9.07 5.99
C HIS A 188 3.69 -9.07 6.57
N HIS A 189 4.53 -8.18 6.07
CA HIS A 189 5.93 -8.06 6.48
C HIS A 189 6.26 -6.60 6.76
N ALA A 190 6.98 -6.33 7.84
CA ALA A 190 7.46 -5.00 8.17
C ALA A 190 8.82 -5.09 8.85
N ASP A 191 9.79 -4.33 8.35
CA ASP A 191 11.15 -4.25 8.90
C ASP A 191 11.70 -2.82 8.76
N ASP A 192 13.02 -2.65 8.85
CA ASP A 192 13.66 -1.33 8.75
C ASP A 192 13.66 -0.77 7.32
N ASP A 193 13.52 -1.61 6.28
CA ASP A 193 13.54 -1.20 4.88
C ASP A 193 12.16 -0.77 4.38
N GLY A 194 11.10 -1.37 4.91
CA GLY A 194 9.73 -1.03 4.54
C GLY A 194 8.66 -1.91 5.16
N GLY A 195 7.45 -1.76 4.63
CA GLY A 195 6.32 -2.61 4.91
C GLY A 195 5.77 -3.22 3.62
N PHE A 196 5.15 -4.39 3.71
CA PHE A 196 4.63 -5.15 2.60
C PHE A 196 3.32 -5.86 2.97
N PHE A 197 2.35 -5.82 2.06
CA PHE A 197 1.17 -6.68 2.05
C PHE A 197 1.11 -7.48 0.76
N GLU A 198 0.67 -8.72 0.88
CA GLU A 198 0.20 -9.55 -0.23
C GLU A 198 -1.21 -10.06 0.08
N LEU A 199 -2.16 -9.68 -0.77
CA LEU A 199 -3.50 -10.25 -0.77
C LEU A 199 -3.64 -11.22 -1.93
N GLN A 200 -4.35 -12.32 -1.70
CA GLN A 200 -4.56 -13.36 -2.69
C GLN A 200 -6.05 -13.63 -2.86
N TRP A 201 -6.44 -13.82 -4.10
CA TRP A 201 -7.69 -14.42 -4.52
C TRP A 201 -7.39 -15.70 -5.28
N SER A 202 -8.23 -16.72 -5.09
CA SER A 202 -8.10 -18.01 -5.77
C SER A 202 -9.44 -18.43 -6.38
N GLY A 203 -9.41 -19.00 -7.58
CA GLY A 203 -10.59 -19.53 -8.24
C GLY A 203 -10.23 -20.42 -9.42
N THR A 204 -11.18 -20.61 -10.33
CA THR A 204 -11.01 -21.41 -11.54
C THR A 204 -11.67 -20.72 -12.72
N CYS A 205 -11.13 -20.91 -13.91
CA CYS A 205 -11.72 -20.49 -15.19
C CYS A 205 -11.54 -21.60 -16.23
N GLY A 206 -12.00 -21.38 -17.47
CA GLY A 206 -11.82 -22.34 -18.56
C GLY A 206 -10.36 -22.70 -18.88
N ALA A 207 -9.39 -21.89 -18.42
CA ALA A 207 -7.96 -22.13 -18.59
C ALA A 207 -7.29 -22.82 -17.38
N GLY A 208 -8.07 -23.24 -16.37
CA GLY A 208 -7.61 -23.96 -15.19
C GLY A 208 -7.72 -23.16 -13.88
N PRO A 209 -7.12 -23.68 -12.79
CA PRO A 209 -7.02 -22.98 -11.51
C PRO A 209 -6.22 -21.68 -11.62
N VAL A 210 -6.72 -20.61 -11.04
CA VAL A 210 -6.14 -19.27 -11.13
C VAL A 210 -5.92 -18.67 -9.75
N ARG A 211 -4.80 -17.95 -9.59
CA ARG A 211 -4.57 -17.04 -8.47
C ARG A 211 -4.37 -15.63 -8.99
N VAL A 212 -5.00 -14.67 -8.31
CA VAL A 212 -4.78 -13.23 -8.53
C VAL A 212 -4.24 -12.66 -7.22
N GLU A 213 -3.12 -11.96 -7.31
CA GLU A 213 -2.39 -11.45 -6.16
C GLU A 213 -2.25 -9.94 -6.26
N ARG A 214 -2.42 -9.25 -5.14
CA ARG A 214 -2.20 -7.81 -5.02
C ARG A 214 -1.13 -7.55 -3.98
N GLN A 215 -0.12 -6.80 -4.38
CA GLN A 215 1.04 -6.51 -3.58
C GLN A 215 1.15 -5.01 -3.36
N ALA A 216 1.36 -4.60 -2.11
CA ALA A 216 1.68 -3.22 -1.77
C ALA A 216 2.95 -3.19 -0.95
N PHE A 217 3.96 -2.45 -1.41
CA PHE A 217 5.18 -2.18 -0.65
C PHE A 217 5.31 -0.69 -0.40
N LEU A 218 5.68 -0.31 0.82
CA LEU A 218 5.98 1.05 1.22
C LEU A 218 7.40 1.12 1.78
N SER A 219 8.29 1.87 1.12
CA SER A 219 9.66 2.05 1.61
C SER A 219 9.69 2.94 2.84
N ARG A 220 10.43 2.54 3.87
CA ARG A 220 10.57 3.29 5.13
C ARG A 220 11.14 4.70 4.92
N GLU A 221 12.20 4.81 4.12
CA GLU A 221 12.91 6.09 3.91
C GLU A 221 13.00 6.51 2.43
N GLY A 222 12.50 5.68 1.51
CA GLY A 222 12.65 5.90 0.07
C GLY A 222 11.82 7.07 -0.47
N GLY A 223 10.69 7.37 0.17
CA GLY A 223 9.66 8.26 -0.38
C GLY A 223 9.05 7.70 -1.67
N PHE A 224 8.79 6.39 -1.68
CA PHE A 224 8.15 5.69 -2.78
C PHE A 224 7.36 4.47 -2.26
N ALA A 225 6.39 4.02 -3.06
CA ALA A 225 5.68 2.77 -2.89
C ALA A 225 5.64 2.00 -4.22
N THR A 226 5.33 0.71 -4.16
CA THR A 226 5.00 -0.08 -5.34
C THR A 226 3.67 -0.79 -5.10
N LEU A 227 2.79 -0.71 -6.08
CA LEU A 227 1.54 -1.47 -6.13
C LEU A 227 1.65 -2.44 -7.30
N SER A 228 1.35 -3.71 -7.12
CA SER A 228 1.46 -4.69 -8.19
C SER A 228 0.31 -5.66 -8.14
N ASP A 229 -0.18 -6.02 -9.32
CA ASP A 229 -1.05 -7.18 -9.48
C ASP A 229 -0.24 -8.29 -10.16
N ALA A 230 -0.49 -9.54 -9.77
CA ALA A 230 0.01 -10.71 -10.47
C ALA A 230 -1.11 -11.71 -10.73
N VAL A 231 -1.06 -12.36 -11.89
CA VAL A 231 -2.01 -13.41 -12.28
C VAL A 231 -1.23 -14.68 -12.58
N ARG A 232 -1.65 -15.78 -11.96
CA ARG A 232 -1.01 -17.09 -12.07
C ARG A 232 -2.03 -18.12 -12.51
N LEU A 233 -1.73 -18.84 -13.58
CA LEU A 233 -2.41 -20.08 -13.90
C LEU A 233 -1.65 -21.22 -13.22
N THR A 234 -2.34 -21.95 -12.35
CA THR A 234 -1.75 -22.92 -11.43
C THR A 234 -2.27 -24.33 -11.72
N GLY A 235 -1.45 -25.33 -11.44
CA GLY A 235 -1.83 -26.74 -11.60
C GLY A 235 -1.59 -27.33 -12.99
N PRO A 236 -1.78 -28.66 -13.13
CA PRO A 236 -1.44 -29.40 -14.35
C PRO A 236 -2.34 -29.09 -15.55
N ASP A 237 -3.57 -28.64 -15.30
CA ASP A 237 -4.56 -28.29 -16.32
C ASP A 237 -4.47 -26.82 -16.76
N ALA A 238 -3.51 -26.06 -16.22
CA ALA A 238 -3.28 -24.67 -16.59
C ALA A 238 -2.86 -24.57 -18.06
N ALA A 239 -3.59 -23.79 -18.85
CA ALA A 239 -3.22 -23.50 -20.23
C ALA A 239 -2.04 -22.49 -20.25
N PRO A 240 -0.79 -22.93 -20.53
CA PRO A 240 0.40 -22.09 -20.32
C PRO A 240 0.52 -20.93 -21.31
N ASP A 241 -0.23 -20.98 -22.40
CA ASP A 241 -0.26 -19.95 -23.46
C ASP A 241 -1.60 -19.19 -23.50
N ALA A 242 -2.47 -19.36 -22.50
CA ALA A 242 -3.72 -18.61 -22.45
C ALA A 242 -3.43 -17.10 -22.38
N THR A 243 -4.15 -16.32 -23.17
CA THR A 243 -4.10 -14.87 -23.06
C THR A 243 -4.60 -14.44 -21.69
N VAL A 244 -3.82 -13.62 -20.99
CA VAL A 244 -4.23 -12.94 -19.76
C VAL A 244 -4.28 -11.44 -20.07
N GLU A 245 -5.44 -10.83 -19.86
CA GLU A 245 -5.68 -9.39 -19.96
C GLU A 245 -5.95 -8.85 -18.55
N HIS A 246 -5.29 -7.75 -18.22
CA HIS A 246 -5.33 -7.16 -16.89
C HIS A 246 -5.54 -5.65 -16.97
N ALA A 247 -6.35 -5.11 -16.07
CA ALA A 247 -6.46 -3.69 -15.81
C ALA A 247 -6.41 -3.41 -14.30
N MET A 248 -5.48 -2.55 -13.89
CA MET A 248 -5.43 -1.95 -12.56
C MET A 248 -5.98 -0.53 -12.63
N THR A 249 -6.89 -0.16 -11.73
CA THR A 249 -7.40 1.22 -11.63
C THR A 249 -7.13 1.79 -10.24
N LEU A 250 -6.43 2.92 -10.20
CA LEU A 250 -6.09 3.65 -8.98
C LEU A 250 -6.98 4.91 -8.85
N PRO A 251 -7.60 5.14 -7.68
CA PRO A 251 -8.53 6.24 -7.46
C PRO A 251 -7.77 7.51 -7.06
N VAL A 252 -7.59 8.45 -7.99
CA VAL A 252 -6.85 9.69 -7.75
C VAL A 252 -7.57 10.51 -6.68
N ALA A 253 -6.84 10.90 -5.62
CA ALA A 253 -7.45 11.61 -4.50
C ALA A 253 -8.02 12.96 -4.93
N ALA A 254 -9.17 13.33 -4.35
CA ALA A 254 -9.86 14.58 -4.65
C ALA A 254 -8.93 15.81 -4.49
N GLY A 255 -9.02 16.73 -5.46
CA GLY A 255 -8.17 17.93 -5.51
C GLY A 255 -6.77 17.70 -6.09
N LEU A 256 -6.50 16.50 -6.58
CA LEU A 256 -5.38 16.21 -7.48
C LEU A 256 -5.88 16.02 -8.91
N SER A 257 -5.00 16.27 -9.86
CA SER A 257 -5.15 15.86 -11.26
C SER A 257 -4.02 14.91 -11.64
N ALA A 258 -4.32 13.97 -12.53
CA ALA A 258 -3.35 13.07 -13.11
C ALA A 258 -3.16 13.38 -14.60
N GLY A 259 -1.93 13.23 -15.10
CA GLY A 259 -1.66 13.34 -16.53
C GLY A 259 -0.53 12.41 -16.93
N VAL A 260 -0.68 11.79 -18.10
CA VAL A 260 0.37 10.98 -18.74
C VAL A 260 1.27 11.87 -19.58
N ALA A 261 2.58 11.68 -19.49
CA ALA A 261 3.54 12.39 -20.32
C ALA A 261 3.35 12.02 -21.81
N PRO A 262 3.54 12.96 -22.74
CA PRO A 262 3.34 12.66 -24.16
C PRO A 262 4.47 11.81 -24.76
N GLU A 263 5.70 11.99 -24.28
CA GLU A 263 6.89 11.30 -24.81
C GLU A 263 7.17 9.97 -24.13
N THR A 264 6.63 9.77 -22.93
CA THR A 264 6.83 8.55 -22.13
C THR A 264 5.52 8.15 -21.48
N ARG A 265 5.34 6.86 -21.16
CA ARG A 265 4.17 6.37 -20.41
C ARG A 265 4.30 6.60 -18.90
N GLU A 266 4.95 7.69 -18.49
CA GLU A 266 5.01 8.15 -17.10
C GLU A 266 3.74 8.93 -16.79
N ALA A 267 3.10 8.67 -15.67
CA ALA A 267 2.03 9.54 -15.16
C ALA A 267 2.53 10.42 -14.01
N ARG A 268 1.96 11.61 -13.89
CA ARG A 268 2.29 12.59 -12.85
C ARG A 268 1.01 13.05 -12.16
N LEU A 269 1.10 13.22 -10.84
CA LEU A 269 0.02 13.79 -10.03
C LEU A 269 0.36 15.23 -9.68
N PHE A 270 -0.60 16.14 -9.84
CA PHE A 270 -0.46 17.55 -9.49
C PHE A 270 -1.59 18.00 -8.56
N GLY A 271 -1.36 19.01 -7.73
CA GLY A 271 -2.47 19.62 -7.00
C GLY A 271 -2.10 20.66 -5.94
N GLY A 272 -3.13 21.20 -5.29
CA GLY A 272 -3.04 22.33 -4.36
C GLY A 272 -2.93 23.69 -5.06
N ARG A 273 -2.92 24.78 -4.29
CA ARG A 273 -3.04 26.17 -4.81
C ARG A 273 -2.04 26.56 -5.90
N LYS A 274 -0.83 26.00 -5.87
CA LYS A 274 0.25 26.28 -6.83
C LYS A 274 0.44 25.17 -7.88
N ASN A 275 -0.49 24.20 -7.93
CA ASN A 275 -0.44 23.04 -8.83
C ASN A 275 0.92 22.30 -8.82
N TRP A 276 1.50 22.11 -7.64
CA TRP A 276 2.80 21.43 -7.51
C TRP A 276 2.66 19.93 -7.76
N GLN A 277 3.71 19.32 -8.31
CA GLN A 277 3.80 17.88 -8.45
C GLN A 277 3.74 17.22 -7.06
N ARG A 278 3.01 16.11 -6.99
CA ARG A 278 2.77 15.34 -5.76
C ARG A 278 3.36 13.94 -5.82
N GLY A 279 3.46 13.39 -7.02
CA GLY A 279 4.11 12.12 -7.27
C GLY A 279 4.24 11.82 -8.75
N ARG A 280 5.06 10.84 -9.06
CA ARG A 280 5.27 10.25 -10.38
C ARG A 280 4.90 8.78 -10.32
N LEU A 281 4.37 8.24 -11.40
CA LEU A 281 3.95 6.86 -11.54
C LEU A 281 4.59 6.23 -12.77
N PHE A 282 5.10 5.03 -12.59
CA PHE A 282 5.80 4.27 -13.62
C PHE A 282 5.17 2.86 -13.74
N PRO A 283 4.42 2.57 -14.81
CA PRO A 283 3.86 1.26 -15.07
C PRO A 283 4.98 0.35 -15.63
N LEU A 284 5.66 -0.38 -14.75
CA LEU A 284 6.94 -1.01 -15.07
C LEU A 284 6.86 -2.19 -16.05
N ALA A 285 5.67 -2.79 -16.18
CA ALA A 285 5.36 -3.82 -17.16
C ALA A 285 4.97 -3.25 -18.53
N VAL A 286 4.64 -1.96 -18.61
CA VAL A 286 4.28 -1.30 -19.87
C VAL A 286 5.54 -0.61 -20.44
N PRO A 287 5.85 -0.77 -21.74
CA PRO A 287 7.01 -0.13 -22.34
C PRO A 287 7.02 1.38 -22.15
N GLN A 288 8.20 1.95 -21.94
CA GLN A 288 8.35 3.36 -21.62
C GLN A 288 7.88 4.28 -22.73
N TYR A 289 8.15 3.95 -24.00
CA TYR A 289 7.89 4.85 -25.11
C TYR A 289 6.61 4.46 -25.85
N PRO A 290 5.75 5.44 -26.20
CA PRO A 290 4.66 5.19 -27.13
C PRO A 290 5.18 4.63 -28.45
N GLY A 291 4.45 3.66 -29.03
CA GLY A 291 4.84 3.02 -30.30
C GLY A 291 5.70 1.76 -30.16
N ASP A 292 6.22 1.46 -28.98
CA ASP A 292 6.81 0.15 -28.69
C ASP A 292 5.75 -0.96 -28.83
N LEU A 293 6.14 -2.09 -29.43
CA LEU A 293 5.24 -3.18 -29.86
C LEU A 293 4.66 -4.03 -28.71
N GLU A 294 5.10 -3.86 -27.46
CA GLU A 294 4.56 -4.66 -26.35
C GLU A 294 3.18 -4.15 -25.90
N PRO A 295 2.25 -5.05 -25.60
CA PRO A 295 0.88 -4.68 -25.25
C PRO A 295 0.82 -4.04 -23.86
N GLY A 296 0.25 -2.84 -23.78
CA GLY A 296 -0.07 -2.18 -22.53
C GLY A 296 -0.34 -0.69 -22.71
N SER A 297 -1.10 -0.12 -21.78
CA SER A 297 -1.42 1.31 -21.78
C SER A 297 -1.48 1.86 -20.36
N ILE A 298 -1.32 3.17 -20.27
CA ILE A 298 -1.67 3.93 -19.07
C ILE A 298 -2.55 5.09 -19.53
N GLU A 299 -3.67 5.26 -18.86
CA GLU A 299 -4.67 6.27 -19.16
C GLU A 299 -5.11 6.95 -17.88
N THR A 300 -5.49 8.21 -17.96
CA THR A 300 -5.96 9.00 -16.83
C THR A 300 -7.27 9.68 -17.15
N THR A 301 -8.18 9.67 -16.19
CA THR A 301 -9.35 10.56 -16.14
C THR A 301 -9.14 11.58 -15.01
N ASP A 302 -10.13 12.44 -14.76
CA ASP A 302 -10.08 13.37 -13.62
C ASP A 302 -10.04 12.66 -12.26
N ALA A 303 -10.57 11.43 -12.17
CA ALA A 303 -10.73 10.70 -10.91
C ALA A 303 -9.91 9.41 -10.83
N THR A 304 -9.38 8.91 -11.95
CA THR A 304 -8.75 7.59 -12.00
C THR A 304 -7.50 7.57 -12.86
N LEU A 305 -6.60 6.66 -12.53
CA LEU A 305 -5.47 6.25 -13.36
C LEU A 305 -5.61 4.75 -13.61
N THR A 306 -5.65 4.35 -14.87
CA THR A 306 -5.81 2.94 -15.28
C THR A 306 -4.57 2.47 -16.03
N VAL A 307 -3.99 1.37 -15.57
CA VAL A 307 -2.89 0.65 -16.24
C VAL A 307 -3.45 -0.64 -16.81
N ARG A 308 -3.26 -0.86 -18.11
CA ARG A 308 -3.64 -2.11 -18.79
C ARG A 308 -2.41 -2.84 -19.27
N HIS A 309 -2.44 -4.16 -19.17
CA HIS A 309 -1.36 -5.03 -19.61
C HIS A 309 -1.94 -6.35 -20.12
N ARG A 310 -1.24 -7.00 -21.05
CA ARG A 310 -1.62 -8.29 -21.61
C ARG A 310 -0.40 -9.17 -21.76
N SER A 311 -0.55 -10.46 -21.46
CA SER A 311 0.52 -11.44 -21.56
C SER A 311 -0.03 -12.84 -21.84
N LEU A 312 0.86 -13.83 -21.90
CA LEU A 312 0.52 -15.25 -22.08
C LEU A 312 0.89 -16.04 -20.82
N GLY A 313 -0.04 -16.87 -20.34
CA GLY A 313 0.11 -17.82 -19.23
C GLY A 313 0.13 -17.24 -17.81
N GLY A 314 0.67 -16.04 -17.66
CA GLY A 314 0.77 -15.34 -16.38
C GLY A 314 1.16 -13.89 -16.58
N LEU A 315 1.04 -13.09 -15.54
CA LEU A 315 1.21 -11.63 -15.62
C LEU A 315 1.76 -11.08 -14.31
N VAL A 316 2.65 -10.09 -14.41
CA VAL A 316 3.06 -9.21 -13.30
C VAL A 316 2.96 -7.78 -13.81
N SER A 317 2.21 -6.92 -13.12
CA SER A 317 1.96 -5.53 -13.51
C SER A 317 2.27 -4.58 -12.36
N PRO A 318 3.56 -4.28 -12.10
CA PRO A 318 3.95 -3.38 -11.04
C PRO A 318 3.87 -1.92 -11.48
N VAL A 319 3.35 -1.09 -10.60
CA VAL A 319 3.33 0.37 -10.68
C VAL A 319 4.19 0.92 -9.55
N ALA A 320 5.29 1.58 -9.89
CA ALA A 320 6.11 2.30 -8.92
C ALA A 320 5.63 3.74 -8.78
N ILE A 321 5.51 4.24 -7.55
CA ILE A 321 5.00 5.57 -7.23
C ILE A 321 6.06 6.32 -6.42
N ASP A 322 6.54 7.45 -6.93
CA ASP A 322 7.65 8.22 -6.34
C ASP A 322 7.21 9.65 -5.98
N TRP A 323 7.40 10.05 -4.72
CA TRP A 323 7.11 11.42 -4.22
C TRP A 323 8.33 12.07 -3.57
N ASN A 324 9.52 11.59 -3.93
CA ASN A 324 10.75 12.14 -3.39
C ASN A 324 11.10 13.45 -4.12
N ARG A 325 11.11 14.56 -3.39
CA ARG A 325 11.35 15.91 -3.96
C ARG A 325 12.67 16.03 -4.73
N TRP A 326 13.66 15.22 -4.39
CA TRP A 326 14.97 15.24 -5.05
C TRP A 326 14.97 14.49 -6.39
N ARG A 327 13.89 13.78 -6.70
CA ARG A 327 13.68 12.99 -7.91
C ARG A 327 12.52 13.51 -8.76
N GLU A 328 11.91 14.63 -8.37
CA GLU A 328 10.71 15.19 -9.00
C GLU A 328 10.89 15.42 -10.50
N GLU A 329 12.04 15.97 -10.91
CA GLU A 329 12.39 16.25 -12.31
C GLU A 329 13.54 15.38 -12.83
N ALA A 330 13.97 14.38 -12.06
CA ALA A 330 15.08 13.54 -12.47
C ALA A 330 14.65 12.62 -13.65
N PRO A 331 15.49 12.44 -14.69
CA PRO A 331 15.15 11.58 -15.82
C PRO A 331 14.90 10.15 -15.33
N ALA A 332 13.87 9.51 -15.87
CA ALA A 332 13.51 8.14 -15.51
C ALA A 332 13.61 7.20 -16.72
N GLU A 333 14.04 5.97 -16.46
CA GLU A 333 14.07 4.89 -17.43
C GLU A 333 13.54 3.62 -16.77
N TRP A 334 12.62 2.92 -17.43
CA TRP A 334 12.18 1.60 -16.96
C TRP A 334 12.09 0.61 -18.12
N ARG A 335 12.12 -0.67 -17.76
CA ARG A 335 11.94 -1.78 -18.70
C ARG A 335 11.60 -3.07 -17.98
N THR A 336 10.90 -3.95 -18.67
CA THR A 336 10.84 -5.37 -18.34
C THR A 336 12.19 -6.03 -18.64
N LEU A 337 12.60 -6.96 -17.78
CA LEU A 337 13.87 -7.66 -17.83
C LEU A 337 13.65 -9.11 -18.26
N THR A 338 14.64 -9.67 -18.95
CA THR A 338 14.67 -11.11 -19.21
C THR A 338 14.95 -11.87 -17.91
N VAL A 339 14.04 -12.76 -17.54
CA VAL A 339 14.27 -13.75 -16.49
C VAL A 339 14.82 -15.03 -17.12
N THR A 340 15.78 -15.64 -16.44
CA THR A 340 16.41 -16.87 -16.90
C THR A 340 16.46 -17.93 -15.81
N GLU A 341 16.34 -19.18 -16.25
CA GLU A 341 16.50 -20.39 -15.43
C GLU A 341 17.25 -21.42 -16.27
N ASN A 342 18.30 -22.05 -15.73
CA ASN A 342 19.07 -23.08 -16.45
C ASN A 342 19.49 -22.68 -17.88
N ARG A 343 19.94 -21.42 -18.07
CA ARG A 343 20.33 -20.82 -19.36
C ARG A 343 19.19 -20.69 -20.40
N ARG A 344 17.94 -20.82 -19.98
CA ARG A 344 16.74 -20.61 -20.80
C ARG A 344 16.05 -19.33 -20.38
N ARG A 345 15.48 -18.61 -21.36
CA ARG A 345 14.60 -17.48 -21.09
C ARG A 345 13.25 -17.98 -20.61
N LEU A 346 12.71 -17.36 -19.58
CA LEU A 346 11.38 -17.62 -19.07
C LEU A 346 10.40 -16.55 -19.54
N GLY A 347 9.16 -16.98 -19.81
CA GLY A 347 8.05 -16.09 -20.12
C GLY A 347 7.27 -15.66 -18.87
N ALA A 348 6.25 -14.83 -19.07
CA ALA A 348 5.42 -14.27 -18.00
C ALA A 348 4.58 -15.32 -17.24
N ALA A 349 4.40 -16.52 -17.81
CA ALA A 349 3.84 -17.68 -17.11
C ALA A 349 4.69 -18.11 -15.89
N HIS A 350 5.99 -17.83 -15.91
CA HIS A 350 6.91 -18.27 -14.85
C HIS A 350 7.33 -17.13 -13.92
N ALA A 351 7.66 -15.95 -14.44
CA ALA A 351 8.03 -14.79 -13.64
C ALA A 351 7.99 -13.47 -14.43
N GLY A 352 7.82 -12.37 -13.71
CA GLY A 352 8.08 -11.01 -14.18
C GLY A 352 9.26 -10.38 -13.44
N ALA A 353 10.10 -9.65 -14.16
CA ALA A 353 11.16 -8.84 -13.56
C ALA A 353 11.21 -7.48 -14.24
N HIS A 354 11.35 -6.42 -13.44
CA HIS A 354 11.29 -5.06 -13.92
C HIS A 354 12.34 -4.20 -13.24
N ARG A 355 12.79 -3.18 -13.97
CA ARG A 355 13.74 -2.18 -13.49
C ARG A 355 13.14 -0.79 -13.62
N LEU A 356 13.36 0.04 -12.61
CA LEU A 356 13.17 1.49 -12.69
C LEU A 356 14.46 2.20 -12.28
N ARG A 357 14.94 3.12 -13.10
CA ARG A 357 16.05 4.02 -12.78
C ARG A 357 15.54 5.45 -12.79
N ILE A 358 15.72 6.17 -11.70
CA ILE A 358 15.47 7.61 -11.62
C ILE A 358 16.78 8.33 -11.29
N GLY A 359 17.24 9.15 -12.24
CA GLY A 359 18.53 9.81 -12.19
C GLY A 359 19.71 8.82 -12.11
N ARG A 360 20.69 9.15 -11.25
CA ARG A 360 21.97 8.40 -11.12
C ARG A 360 22.11 7.58 -9.84
N LYS A 361 21.11 7.63 -8.95
CA LYS A 361 21.20 7.07 -7.59
C LYS A 361 20.05 6.15 -7.23
N HIS A 362 18.89 6.31 -7.86
CA HIS A 362 17.73 5.49 -7.56
C HIS A 362 17.55 4.47 -8.66
N HIS A 363 17.74 3.21 -8.30
CA HIS A 363 17.64 2.09 -9.22
C HIS A 363 16.90 0.97 -8.48
N LEU A 364 15.62 0.82 -8.76
CA LEU A 364 14.76 -0.23 -8.22
C LEU A 364 14.74 -1.43 -9.15
N PHE A 365 14.68 -2.59 -8.53
CA PHE A 365 14.48 -3.88 -9.15
C PHE A 365 13.32 -4.57 -8.47
N LEU A 366 12.38 -5.04 -9.27
CA LEU A 366 11.23 -5.79 -8.82
C LEU A 366 11.24 -7.14 -9.54
N TYR A 367 11.00 -8.20 -8.79
CA TYR A 367 10.82 -9.54 -9.31
C TYR A 367 9.62 -10.17 -8.61
N ARG A 368 8.79 -10.88 -9.38
CA ARG A 368 7.72 -11.74 -8.88
C ARG A 368 7.69 -13.02 -9.69
N ARG A 369 7.74 -14.16 -9.01
CA ARG A 369 7.45 -15.47 -9.56
C ARG A 369 5.93 -15.57 -9.86
N THR A 370 5.54 -16.37 -10.84
CA THR A 370 4.13 -16.62 -11.21
C THR A 370 3.79 -18.11 -11.35
N ASP A 371 4.73 -18.98 -11.01
CA ASP A 371 4.56 -20.43 -10.96
C ASP A 371 5.04 -21.02 -9.63
N ASP A 372 4.81 -22.32 -9.41
CA ASP A 372 5.17 -22.99 -8.16
C ASP A 372 6.60 -23.58 -8.17
N SER A 373 7.41 -23.27 -9.20
CA SER A 373 8.76 -23.83 -9.32
C SER A 373 9.67 -23.31 -8.21
N PRO A 374 10.34 -24.16 -7.42
CA PRO A 374 11.31 -23.72 -6.42
C PRO A 374 12.66 -23.33 -7.05
N ALA A 375 12.83 -23.54 -8.37
CA ALA A 375 14.11 -23.38 -9.04
C ALA A 375 14.62 -21.93 -8.94
N PRO A 376 15.90 -21.72 -8.57
CA PRO A 376 16.52 -20.41 -8.60
C PRO A 376 16.50 -19.79 -9.99
N ARG A 377 16.32 -18.47 -10.05
CA ARG A 377 16.21 -17.68 -11.28
C ARG A 377 17.16 -16.51 -11.25
N ALA A 378 17.50 -16.02 -12.43
CA ALA A 378 18.34 -14.86 -12.59
C ALA A 378 17.70 -13.79 -13.48
N ALA A 379 17.77 -12.55 -13.03
CA ALA A 379 17.51 -11.35 -13.81
C ALA A 379 18.59 -10.30 -13.49
N LEU A 380 19.07 -9.58 -14.51
CA LEU A 380 20.18 -8.61 -14.37
C LEU A 380 21.43 -9.22 -13.70
N GLY A 381 21.70 -10.51 -13.94
CA GLY A 381 22.82 -11.24 -13.33
C GLY A 381 22.67 -11.55 -11.84
N HIS A 382 21.59 -11.12 -11.18
CA HIS A 382 21.30 -11.47 -9.79
C HIS A 382 20.53 -12.80 -9.74
N HIS A 383 21.10 -13.79 -9.06
CA HIS A 383 20.55 -15.14 -8.94
C HIS A 383 19.96 -15.36 -7.54
N HIS A 384 18.70 -15.79 -7.46
CA HIS A 384 17.98 -15.98 -6.19
C HIS A 384 16.83 -16.99 -6.32
N SER A 385 16.29 -17.42 -5.18
CA SER A 385 15.14 -18.35 -5.09
C SER A 385 13.87 -17.73 -4.52
N TRP A 386 13.89 -16.43 -4.18
CA TRP A 386 12.75 -15.68 -3.64
C TRP A 386 11.55 -15.67 -4.59
N GLU A 387 10.35 -15.63 -4.03
CA GLU A 387 9.10 -15.50 -4.74
C GLU A 387 8.83 -14.05 -5.12
N THR A 388 9.07 -13.13 -4.18
CA THR A 388 9.06 -11.68 -4.40
C THR A 388 10.39 -11.07 -3.96
N LEU A 389 10.96 -10.23 -4.82
CA LEU A 389 12.14 -9.45 -4.49
C LEU A 389 11.95 -8.00 -4.93
N ILE A 390 12.00 -7.08 -3.98
CA ILE A 390 12.12 -5.65 -4.24
C ILE A 390 13.49 -5.25 -3.72
N ALA A 391 14.31 -4.63 -4.57
CA ALA A 391 15.68 -4.29 -4.22
C ALA A 391 16.15 -2.98 -4.84
N ARG A 392 17.22 -2.44 -4.29
CA ARG A 392 18.00 -1.36 -4.91
C ARG A 392 19.27 -1.93 -5.51
N PHE A 393 19.65 -1.41 -6.66
CA PHE A 393 20.97 -1.64 -7.23
C PHE A 393 21.90 -0.49 -6.89
N SER A 394 23.06 -0.82 -6.33
CA SER A 394 24.16 0.12 -6.15
C SER A 394 24.76 0.51 -7.51
N ARG A 395 25.57 1.58 -7.53
CA ARG A 395 26.32 1.97 -8.74
C ARG A 395 27.31 0.89 -9.21
N LYS A 396 27.71 -0.01 -8.31
CA LYS A 396 28.60 -1.13 -8.60
C LYS A 396 27.84 -2.38 -9.08
N GLY A 397 26.51 -2.31 -9.18
CA GLY A 397 25.68 -3.45 -9.55
C GLY A 397 25.37 -4.40 -8.38
N GLU A 398 25.70 -4.01 -7.15
CA GLU A 398 25.36 -4.81 -5.97
C GLU A 398 23.86 -4.66 -5.67
N VAL A 399 23.22 -5.76 -5.29
CA VAL A 399 21.80 -5.79 -4.92
C VAL A 399 21.69 -5.60 -3.41
N SER A 400 20.98 -4.56 -2.99
CA SER A 400 20.56 -4.32 -1.62
C SER A 400 19.05 -4.58 -1.53
N PRO A 401 18.62 -5.75 -1.04
CA PRO A 401 17.20 -6.07 -0.90
C PRO A 401 16.51 -5.07 0.02
N LEU A 402 15.27 -4.73 -0.32
CA LEU A 402 14.32 -4.02 0.53
C LEU A 402 13.18 -4.93 0.99
N LEU A 403 12.93 -6.02 0.25
CA LEU A 403 11.95 -7.05 0.55
C LEU A 403 12.44 -8.38 -0.04
N ARG A 404 12.31 -9.46 0.73
CA ARG A 404 12.52 -10.85 0.29
C ARG A 404 11.39 -11.69 0.88
N VAL A 405 10.55 -12.24 0.02
CA VAL A 405 9.48 -13.20 0.39
C VAL A 405 9.70 -14.48 -0.38
#